data_AF-S7P4K1-F1
#
_entry.id   AF-S7P4K1-F1
#
_cell.length_a   1.000
_cell.length_b   1.000
_cell.length_c   1.000
_cell.angle_alpha   90.00
_cell.angle_beta   90.00
_cell.angle_gamma   90.00
#
_symmetry.space_group_name_H-M   'P 1'
#
loop_
_entity.id
_entity.type
_entity.pdbx_description
1 polymer ?
#
loop_
_entity_poly.entity_id
_entity_poly.type
_entity_poly.pdbx_seq_one_letter_code
_entity_poly.pdbx_strand_id
1 'polypeptide(L)' 'MARTKQTARKSAGGKAPRKQLATKAARKSAPSMGGVKKPHRYRPGTVGFEKSVVTRNRPSF' A
#
# COMPACT_ATOMS: atom_id res chain seq x y z
N MET A 1 5.71 -32.74 -36.85
CA MET A 1 4.48 -32.13 -36.30
C MET A 1 3.81 -33.17 -35.42
N ALA A 2 3.67 -32.92 -34.11
CA ALA A 2 3.23 -33.94 -33.15
C ALA A 2 2.04 -33.43 -32.31
N ARG A 3 1.00 -34.25 -32.20
CA ARG A 3 -0.23 -33.99 -31.46
C ARG A 3 0.01 -34.21 -29.96
N THR A 4 -0.34 -33.23 -29.13
CA THR A 4 -0.29 -33.38 -27.67
C THR A 4 -1.64 -33.88 -27.13
N LYS A 5 -1.62 -34.81 -26.17
CA LYS A 5 -2.81 -35.29 -25.45
C LYS A 5 -3.08 -34.36 -24.27
N GLN A 6 -4.32 -33.93 -24.09
CA GLN A 6 -4.71 -33.17 -22.91
C GLN A 6 -4.56 -34.03 -21.64
N THR A 7 -3.74 -33.56 -20.71
CA THR A 7 -3.59 -34.15 -19.38
C THR A 7 -4.51 -33.45 -18.39
N ALA A 8 -5.03 -34.18 -17.41
CA ALA A 8 -5.77 -33.58 -16.31
C ALA A 8 -4.84 -32.65 -15.51
N ARG A 9 -5.27 -31.41 -15.30
CA ARG A 9 -4.55 -30.40 -14.51
C ARG A 9 -5.33 -30.15 -13.22
N LYS A 10 -4.63 -29.95 -12.10
CA LYS A 10 -5.23 -29.62 -10.80
C LYS A 10 -5.85 -28.22 -10.86
N SER A 11 -7.02 -28.02 -10.26
CA SER A 11 -7.61 -26.69 -10.07
C SER A 11 -6.94 -25.99 -8.89
N ALA A 12 -6.38 -24.81 -9.13
CA ALA A 12 -5.97 -23.89 -8.07
C ALA A 12 -7.02 -22.76 -8.03
N GLY A 13 -7.96 -22.85 -7.09
CA GLY A 13 -8.98 -21.82 -6.96
C GLY A 13 -10.20 -22.24 -6.15
N GLY A 14 -10.07 -22.21 -4.83
CA GLY A 14 -11.21 -22.28 -3.93
C GLY A 14 -10.86 -21.56 -2.65
N LYS A 15 -11.16 -20.26 -2.57
CA LYS A 15 -11.08 -19.56 -1.28
C LYS A 15 -12.25 -20.09 -0.45
N ALA A 16 -11.95 -20.82 0.61
CA ALA A 16 -12.97 -21.38 1.50
C ALA A 16 -13.92 -20.28 2.03
N PRO A 17 -15.21 -20.58 2.25
CA PRO A 17 -16.13 -19.64 2.89
C PRO A 17 -15.62 -19.35 4.32
N ARG A 18 -15.02 -18.17 4.52
CA ARG A 18 -14.56 -17.74 5.84
C ARG A 18 -15.78 -17.27 6.63
N LYS A 19 -16.18 -18.03 7.66
CA LYS A 19 -17.03 -17.50 8.74
C LYS A 19 -16.36 -16.23 9.29
N GLN A 20 -17.06 -15.10 9.27
CA GLN A 20 -16.61 -13.89 9.95
C GLN A 20 -17.07 -13.96 11.41
N LEU A 21 -16.15 -14.34 12.30
CA LEU A 21 -16.33 -14.10 13.73
C LEU A 21 -16.14 -12.60 13.99
N ALA A 22 -16.94 -12.05 14.90
CA ALA A 22 -17.19 -10.64 15.15
C ALA A 22 -16.09 -9.65 14.73
N THR A 23 -16.49 -8.64 13.97
CA THR A 23 -15.63 -7.56 13.46
C THR A 23 -14.96 -6.80 14.59
N LYS A 24 -13.63 -6.80 14.57
CA LYS A 24 -12.76 -5.96 15.40
C LYS A 24 -13.11 -4.48 15.20
N ALA A 25 -13.27 -3.75 16.31
CA ALA A 25 -13.64 -2.33 16.38
C ALA A 25 -13.01 -1.45 15.29
N ALA A 26 -13.78 -0.47 14.80
CA ALA A 26 -13.35 0.52 13.82
C ALA A 26 -12.11 1.28 14.32
N ARG A 27 -10.94 0.83 13.91
CA ARG A 27 -9.69 1.58 14.02
C ARG A 27 -9.53 2.29 12.68
N LYS A 28 -9.37 3.61 12.69
CA LYS A 28 -8.85 4.33 11.51
C LYS A 28 -7.54 3.64 11.13
N SER A 29 -7.56 2.86 10.05
CA SER A 29 -6.41 2.06 9.65
C SER A 29 -5.73 2.68 8.44
N ALA A 30 -4.41 2.69 8.50
CA ALA A 30 -3.52 3.01 7.40
C ALA A 30 -3.84 2.13 6.18
N PRO A 31 -3.64 2.63 4.95
CA PRO A 31 -3.96 1.89 3.73
C PRO A 31 -3.25 0.54 3.72
N SER A 32 -3.99 -0.50 3.32
CA SER A 32 -3.49 -1.87 3.23
C SER A 32 -2.21 -1.91 2.39
N MET A 33 -1.13 -2.43 2.97
CA MET A 33 0.17 -2.57 2.33
C MET A 33 0.08 -3.35 1.02
N GLY A 34 0.07 -2.62 -0.09
CA GLY A 34 0.47 -3.07 -1.41
C GLY A 34 1.48 -2.08 -1.96
N GLY A 35 2.77 -2.37 -1.75
CA GLY A 35 3.92 -1.67 -2.35
C GLY A 35 3.75 -0.17 -2.58
N VAL A 36 3.83 0.63 -1.51
CA VAL A 36 3.87 2.09 -1.68
C VAL A 36 5.12 2.42 -2.50
N LYS A 37 4.94 2.97 -3.70
CA LYS A 37 6.03 3.48 -4.53
C LYS A 37 6.93 4.33 -3.62
N LYS A 38 8.25 4.10 -3.68
CA LYS A 38 9.21 4.82 -2.84
C LYS A 38 8.86 6.32 -2.84
N PRO A 39 8.60 6.92 -1.67
CA PRO A 39 8.34 8.35 -1.59
C PRO A 39 9.49 9.11 -2.26
N HIS A 40 9.15 10.11 -3.06
CA HIS A 40 10.14 10.95 -3.70
C HIS A 40 10.98 11.65 -2.61
N ARG A 41 12.27 11.31 -2.54
CA ARG A 41 13.20 11.98 -1.63
C ARG A 41 13.70 13.24 -2.29
N TYR A 42 13.52 14.38 -1.63
CA TYR A 42 14.10 15.64 -2.06
C TYR A 42 15.63 15.55 -2.11
N ARG A 43 16.23 16.24 -3.08
CA ARG A 43 17.68 16.35 -3.18
C ARG A 43 18.21 17.07 -1.94
N PRO A 44 19.25 16.55 -1.26
CA PRO A 44 19.92 17.30 -0.21
C PRO A 44 20.51 18.57 -0.85
N GLY A 45 19.98 19.73 -0.47
CA GLY A 45 20.32 21.03 -1.06
C GLY A 45 19.15 21.99 -1.22
N THR A 46 17.91 21.50 -1.41
CA THR A 46 16.72 22.36 -1.55
C THR A 46 15.98 22.57 -0.22
N VAL A 47 15.98 21.56 0.66
CA VAL A 47 15.24 21.55 1.93
C VAL A 47 15.77 22.53 3.00
N GLY A 48 16.95 23.12 2.78
CA GLY A 48 17.59 24.08 3.71
C GLY A 48 17.10 25.52 3.56
N PHE A 49 16.52 25.89 2.41
CA PHE A 49 15.99 27.24 2.18
C PHE A 49 14.46 27.30 2.27
N GLU A 50 13.76 26.21 1.93
CA GLU A 50 12.30 26.19 1.80
C GLU A 50 11.55 26.16 3.15
N LYS A 51 12.15 25.57 4.20
CA LYS A 51 11.52 25.48 5.53
C LYS A 51 11.48 26.81 6.30
N SER A 52 12.35 27.76 5.95
CA SER A 52 12.34 29.10 6.58
C SER A 52 11.18 29.97 6.08
N VAL A 53 10.57 29.63 4.94
CA VAL A 53 9.42 30.38 4.42
C VAL A 53 8.13 29.93 5.10
N VAL A 54 8.00 28.64 5.45
CA VAL A 54 6.77 28.09 6.02
C VAL A 54 6.61 28.35 7.53
N THR A 55 7.70 28.55 8.26
CA THR A 55 7.66 28.80 9.71
C THR A 55 7.53 30.27 10.09
N ARG A 56 7.68 31.20 9.13
CA ARG A 56 7.69 32.65 9.38
C ARG A 56 6.32 33.30 9.59
N ASN A 57 5.21 32.57 9.45
CA ASN A 57 3.87 33.15 9.57
C ASN A 57 2.91 32.29 10.42
N ARG A 58 3.38 31.83 11.60
CA ARG A 58 2.50 31.16 12.58
C ARG A 58 2.10 32.17 13.66
N PRO A 59 0.82 32.57 13.78
CA PRO A 59 0.38 33.41 14.88
C PRO A 59 0.51 32.63 16.20
N SER A 60 1.18 33.22 17.18
CA SER A 60 1.18 32.73 18.56
C SER A 60 -0.19 33.01 19.19
N PHE A 61 -0.94 31.96 19.53
CA PHE A 61 -2.07 32.04 20.47
C PHE A 61 -1.58 31.65 21.87
#